data_AF-A0A1I3FVA8-F1
#
_entry.id   AF-A0A1I3FVA8-F1
#
_cell.length_a   1.000
_cell.length_b   1.000
_cell.length_c   1.000
_cell.angle_alpha   90.00
_cell.angle_beta   90.00
_cell.angle_gamma   90.00
#
_symmetry.space_group_name_H-M   'P 1'
#
loop_
_entity.id
_entity.type
_entity.pdbx_description
1 polymer ?
#
loop_
_entity_poly.entity_id
_entity_poly.type
_entity_poly.pdbx_seq_one_letter_code
_entity_poly.pdbx_strand_id
1 'polypeptide(L)'
;MQMIYNSPNYCVVEFPPEDGHLAMRSGGYEIVDKNMQREIYIDGAMAARFREHVQKLIQEEPSLDEVDEFLGQFDSLMNQPVVLH
;
A
#
# COMPACT_ATOMS: atom_id res chain seq x y z
N MET A 1 -10.04 7.12 -2.41
CA MET A 1 -9.40 6.49 -1.25
C MET A 1 -10.25 5.32 -0.79
N GLN A 2 -9.73 4.10 -0.88
CA GLN A 2 -10.39 2.86 -0.46
C GLN A 2 -9.40 2.06 0.38
N MET A 3 -9.71 1.80 1.65
CA MET A 3 -8.89 0.92 2.48
C MET A 3 -9.09 -0.53 2.03
N ILE A 4 -8.04 -1.15 1.50
CA ILE A 4 -8.08 -2.51 0.97
C ILE A 4 -7.52 -3.54 1.96
N TYR A 5 -6.73 -3.09 2.94
CA TYR A 5 -6.18 -3.93 3.99
C TYR A 5 -5.99 -3.13 5.28
N ASN A 6 -6.27 -3.77 6.42
CA ASN A 6 -6.13 -3.15 7.74
C ASN A 6 -5.86 -4.23 8.81
N SER A 7 -4.61 -4.32 9.26
CA SER A 7 -4.18 -5.18 10.37
C SER A 7 -3.74 -4.33 11.57
N PRO A 8 -3.42 -4.96 12.72
CA PRO A 8 -2.83 -4.24 13.86
C PRO A 8 -1.49 -3.58 13.52
N ASN A 9 -0.72 -4.17 12.60
CA ASN A 9 0.63 -3.71 12.25
C ASN A 9 0.64 -2.75 11.07
N TYR A 10 -0.14 -3.04 10.02
CA TYR A 10 -0.11 -2.29 8.76
C TYR A 10 -1.50 -1.90 8.27
N CYS A 11 -1.56 -0.85 7.45
CA CYS A 11 -2.76 -0.43 6.74
C CYS A 11 -2.41 -0.13 5.28
N VAL A 12 -3.25 -0.56 4.34
CA VAL A 12 -3.08 -0.27 2.91
C VAL A 12 -4.32 0.44 2.39
N VAL A 13 -4.09 1.61 1.80
CA VAL A 13 -5.12 2.44 1.18
C VAL A 13 -4.85 2.51 -0.32
N GLU A 14 -5.82 2.09 -1.12
CA GLU A 14 -5.83 2.28 -2.57
C GLU A 14 -6.40 3.65 -2.92
N PHE A 15 -5.71 4.33 -3.82
CA PHE A 15 -6.14 5.56 -4.46
C PHE A 15 -6.51 5.19 -5.89
N PRO A 16 -7.82 5.08 -6.21
CA PRO A 16 -8.24 4.77 -7.56
C PRO A 16 -7.77 5.87 -8.51
N PRO A 17 -7.53 5.54 -9.79
CA PRO A 17 -7.15 6.54 -10.77
C PRO A 17 -8.25 7.59 -10.90
N GLU A 18 -7.90 8.85 -10.66
CA GLU A 18 -8.82 9.98 -10.85
C GLU A 18 -8.62 10.60 -12.23
N ASP A 19 -9.70 10.62 -13.02
CA ASP A 19 -9.71 11.20 -14.36
C ASP A 19 -9.53 12.72 -14.27
N GLY A 20 -8.31 13.20 -14.53
CA GLY A 20 -7.96 14.62 -14.48
C GLY A 20 -6.62 14.95 -13.82
N HIS A 21 -6.07 14.04 -13.01
CA HIS A 21 -4.75 14.23 -12.38
C HIS A 21 -3.69 13.41 -13.13
N LEU A 22 -2.81 14.07 -13.89
CA LEU A 22 -1.78 13.39 -14.70
C LEU A 22 -0.90 12.43 -13.89
N ALA A 23 -0.64 12.75 -12.60
CA ALA A 23 0.12 11.91 -11.69
C ALA A 23 -0.65 10.70 -11.14
N MET A 24 -1.99 10.75 -11.12
CA MET A 24 -2.84 9.65 -10.62
C MET A 24 -3.56 8.88 -11.73
N ARG A 25 -3.17 9.03 -12.99
CA ARG A 25 -3.79 8.28 -14.11
C ARG A 25 -3.77 6.77 -13.93
N SER A 26 -2.79 6.25 -13.18
CA SER A 26 -2.65 4.82 -12.86
C SER A 26 -3.18 4.45 -11.47
N GLY A 27 -3.63 5.43 -10.67
CA GLY A 27 -3.88 5.28 -9.24
C GLY A 27 -2.59 5.21 -8.42
N GLY A 28 -2.74 5.01 -7.12
CA GLY A 28 -1.65 4.86 -6.16
C GLY A 28 -2.04 3.98 -4.98
N TYR A 29 -1.04 3.58 -4.20
CA TYR A 29 -1.23 2.82 -2.96
C TYR A 29 -0.43 3.48 -1.86
N GLU A 30 -1.02 3.57 -0.68
CA GLU A 30 -0.35 4.04 0.51
C GLU A 30 -0.27 2.89 1.51
N ILE A 31 0.95 2.61 1.98
CA ILE A 31 1.20 1.61 3.01
C ILE A 31 1.63 2.37 4.25
N VAL A 32 0.90 2.13 5.35
CA VAL A 32 1.14 2.74 6.65
C VAL A 32 1.56 1.66 7.63
N ASP A 33 2.76 1.78 8.18
CA ASP A 33 3.26 1.05 9.34
C ASP A 33 2.79 1.77 10.61
N LYS A 34 1.92 1.09 11.37
CA LYS A 34 1.37 1.60 12.63
C LYS A 34 2.34 1.45 13.80
N ASN A 35 3.27 0.49 13.73
CA ASN A 35 4.24 0.24 14.78
C ASN A 35 5.31 1.33 14.78
N MET A 36 5.88 1.63 13.61
CA MET A 36 6.93 2.65 13.50
C MET A 36 6.40 4.04 13.12
N GLN A 37 5.09 4.17 12.88
CA GLN A 37 4.44 5.41 12.46
C GLN A 37 5.10 5.98 11.20
N ARG A 38 5.33 5.10 10.21
CA ARG A 38 5.93 5.46 8.93
C ARG A 38 5.02 5.04 7.79
N GLU A 39 5.13 5.74 6.68
CA GLU A 39 4.35 5.46 5.50
C GLU A 39 5.18 5.56 4.23
N ILE A 40 4.63 4.97 3.18
CA ILE A 40 5.12 5.13 1.83
C ILE A 40 3.94 5.25 0.88
N TYR A 41 4.01 6.28 0.04
CA TYR A 41 3.12 6.42 -1.10
C TYR A 41 3.78 5.81 -2.34
N ILE A 42 3.04 4.93 -3.00
CA ILE A 42 3.44 4.18 -4.18
C ILE A 42 2.58 4.64 -5.35
N ASP A 43 3.21 5.18 -6.40
CA ASP A 43 2.53 5.60 -7.62
C ASP A 43 3.18 5.07 -8.91
N GLY A 44 2.57 5.41 -10.05
CA GLY A 44 3.12 5.16 -11.38
C GLY A 44 3.45 3.70 -11.66
N ALA A 45 4.67 3.44 -12.10
CA ALA A 45 5.13 2.08 -12.44
C ALA A 45 5.25 1.16 -11.22
N MET A 46 5.50 1.72 -10.03
CA MET A 46 5.59 0.96 -8.79
C MET A 46 4.19 0.55 -8.32
N ALA A 47 3.19 1.42 -8.47
CA ALA A 47 1.79 1.10 -8.17
C ALA A 47 1.25 -0.01 -9.08
N ALA A 48 1.60 0.01 -10.38
CA ALA A 48 1.23 -1.06 -11.29
C ALA A 48 1.78 -2.43 -10.84
N ARG A 49 3.05 -2.49 -10.42
CA ARG A 49 3.67 -3.71 -9.89
C ARG A 49 3.05 -4.14 -8.57
N PHE A 50 2.77 -3.19 -7.67
CA PHE A 50 2.12 -3.48 -6.40
C PHE A 50 0.74 -4.10 -6.63
N ARG A 51 -0.06 -3.55 -7.55
CA ARG A 51 -1.35 -4.11 -7.95
C ARG A 51 -1.24 -5.55 -8.45
N GLU A 52 -0.27 -5.85 -9.30
CA GLU A 52 -0.04 -7.22 -9.78
C GLU A 52 0.30 -8.18 -8.63
N HIS A 53 1.14 -7.75 -7.68
CA HIS A 53 1.46 -8.53 -6.49
C HIS A 53 0.24 -8.74 -5.60
N VAL A 54 -0.53 -7.69 -5.30
CA VAL A 54 -1.77 -7.79 -4.51
C VAL A 54 -2.77 -8.72 -5.18
N GLN A 55 -2.94 -8.64 -6.51
CA GLN A 55 -3.85 -9.54 -7.24
C GLN A 55 -3.41 -11.01 -7.17
N LYS A 56 -2.09 -11.28 -7.20
CA LYS A 56 -1.57 -12.64 -6.99
C LYS A 56 -1.79 -13.08 -5.55
N LEU A 57 -1.47 -12.22 -4.60
CA LEU A 57 -1.63 -12.48 -3.17
C LEU A 57 -3.09 -12.84 -2.85
N ILE A 58 -4.07 -12.05 -3.34
CA ILE A 58 -5.51 -12.32 -3.18
C ILE A 58 -5.93 -13.68 -3.75
N GLN A 59 -5.35 -14.12 -4.87
CA GLN A 59 -5.65 -15.44 -5.45
C GLN A 59 -5.17 -16.60 -4.57
N GLU A 60 -4.16 -16.36 -3.74
CA GLU A 60 -3.62 -17.35 -2.79
C GLU A 60 -4.35 -17.33 -1.44
N GLU A 61 -5.42 -16.52 -1.29
CA GLU A 61 -6.17 -16.34 -0.03
C GLU A 61 -5.22 -16.16 1.17
N PRO A 62 -4.42 -15.08 1.17
CA PRO A 62 -3.30 -14.93 2.06
C PRO A 62 -3.82 -14.68 3.48
N SER A 63 -3.13 -15.26 4.44
CA SER A 63 -3.36 -14.96 5.85
C SER A 63 -2.88 -13.56 6.22
N LEU A 64 -3.38 -13.00 7.32
CA LEU A 64 -2.95 -11.68 7.81
C LEU A 64 -1.42 -11.63 8.03
N ASP A 65 -0.84 -12.73 8.49
CA ASP A 65 0.60 -12.82 8.74
C ASP A 65 1.42 -12.75 7.43
N GLU A 66 0.96 -13.40 6.36
CA GLU A 66 1.63 -13.35 5.05
C GLU A 66 1.56 -11.95 4.42
N VAL A 67 0.43 -11.26 4.58
CA VAL A 67 0.31 -9.87 4.14
C VAL A 67 1.23 -8.97 4.96
N ASP A 68 1.26 -9.14 6.29
CA ASP A 68 2.14 -8.36 7.16
C ASP A 68 3.63 -8.60 6.84
N GLU A 69 4.03 -9.86 6.55
CA GLU A 69 5.40 -10.19 6.13
C GLU A 69 5.75 -9.56 4.76
N PHE A 70 4.80 -9.58 3.81
CA PHE A 70 4.95 -8.91 2.52
C PHE A 70 5.11 -7.38 2.69
N LEU A 71 4.29 -6.76 3.53
CA LEU A 71 4.34 -5.32 3.79
C LEU A 71 5.62 -4.92 4.55
N GLY A 72 6.14 -5.79 5.42
CA GLY A 72 7.42 -5.60 6.11
C GLY A 72 8.62 -5.47 5.15
N GLN A 73 8.53 -5.99 3.92
CA GLN A 73 9.56 -5.76 2.90
C GLN A 73 9.67 -4.29 2.49
N PHE A 74 8.60 -3.51 2.67
CA PHE A 74 8.56 -2.08 2.38
C PHE A 74 9.06 -1.21 3.53
N ASP A 75 9.27 -1.77 4.74
CA ASP A 75 9.78 -1.01 5.90
C ASP A 75 11.08 -0.24 5.60
N SER A 76 11.95 -0.83 4.78
CA SER A 76 13.21 -0.18 4.36
C SER A 76 12.99 0.98 3.38
N LEU A 77 11.83 1.01 2.70
CA LEU A 77 11.44 2.05 1.75
C LEU A 77 10.59 3.14 2.42
N MET A 78 9.94 2.83 3.56
CA MET A 78 9.14 3.76 4.37
C MET A 78 10.04 4.78 5.06
N ASN A 79 10.26 5.91 4.39
CA ASN A 79 11.06 7.02 4.90
C ASN A 79 10.22 8.22 5.33
N GLN A 80 8.91 8.21 5.09
CA GLN A 80 8.03 9.32 5.45
C GLN A 80 7.40 9.03 6.82
N PRO A 81 7.48 9.97 7.79
CA PRO A 81 6.75 9.85 9.04
C PRO A 81 5.25 10.02 8.78
N VAL A 82 4.42 9.22 9.43
CA VAL A 82 2.96 9.36 9.37
C VAL A 82 2.58 10.69 9.99
N VAL A 83 2.24 11.67 9.15
CA VAL A 83 1.73 12.95 9.62
C VAL A 83 0.23 12.82 9.75
N LEU A 84 -0.22 12.49 10.96
CA LEU A 84 -1.62 12.50 11.45
C LEU A 84 -2.65 12.92 10.39
N HIS A 85 -3.40 11.94 9.87
CA HIS A 85 -4.61 12.14 9.07
C HIS A 85 -5.86 12.23 9.93
#